data_AF-A0A965G5N4-F1
#
_entry.id   AF-A0A965G5N4-F1
#
_cell.length_a   1.000
_cell.length_b   1.000
_cell.length_c   1.000
_cell.angle_alpha   90.00
_cell.angle_beta   90.00
_cell.angle_gamma   90.00
#
_symmetry.space_group_name_H-M   'P 1'
#
loop_
_entity.id
_entity.type
_entity.pdbx_description
1 polymer ?
#
loop_
_entity_poly.entity_id
_entity_poly.type
_entity_poly.pdbx_seq_one_letter_code
_entity_poly.pdbx_strand_id
1 'polypeptide(L)'
;MKSLCLPILLIAGLLRADEVPAEFTVMAYNVENLFDVDRVAPYDDYIENPTDPNSYSPAKLARKLKTLTAVLKSVNEGKGPDVAILNELEVDHTPESAVTDYPGFLKKYEGTTYEKMLGEELNDELRGLPIEAWLRKALEDEGLKGYDLVIGEVPKQAKEHEDAIKVGILTRLPVLSHHTWDTPSARGIVEVQLKAGDATFTVLGNHWKSGAGNPAMENTRLGNAKTVRDRLDQILQENPHADVILGGDFNTQYNQGQRYPFMTKTAIQDVLGSQGDAKALGGEGKPDLYNLWFDVEPGQRYSDEFDGEWGTLIQLLVT
;
A
#
# COMPACT_ATOMS: atom_id res chain seq x y z
N MET A 1 1.01 54.97 50.73
CA MET A 1 0.43 54.10 49.68
C MET A 1 1.32 54.12 48.45
N LYS A 2 2.19 53.11 48.30
CA LYS A 2 2.80 52.72 47.02
C LYS A 2 2.97 51.21 47.09
N SER A 3 1.99 50.49 46.53
CA SER A 3 2.05 49.03 46.36
C SER A 3 3.09 48.71 45.30
N LEU A 4 4.07 47.90 45.66
CA LEU A 4 5.05 47.34 44.73
C LEU A 4 4.53 45.94 44.33
N CYS A 5 3.87 45.84 43.18
CA CYS A 5 3.53 44.53 42.59
C CYS A 5 4.78 43.94 41.93
N LEU A 6 5.22 42.80 42.43
CA LEU A 6 6.25 41.95 41.82
C LEU A 6 5.56 41.07 40.75
N PRO A 7 5.99 41.04 39.48
CA PRO A 7 5.46 40.07 38.53
C PRO A 7 6.09 38.70 38.83
N ILE A 8 5.27 37.74 39.25
CA ILE A 8 5.65 36.33 39.26
C ILE A 8 5.67 35.87 37.81
N LEU A 9 6.86 35.66 37.26
CA LEU A 9 7.06 35.00 35.99
C LEU A 9 6.81 33.50 36.20
N LEU A 10 5.58 33.05 35.93
CA LEU A 10 5.29 31.62 35.81
C LEU A 10 5.93 31.13 34.51
N ILE A 11 7.14 30.57 34.60
CA ILE A 11 7.67 29.68 33.58
C ILE A 11 6.90 28.37 33.74
N ALA A 12 5.77 28.26 33.04
CA ALA A 12 5.17 26.96 32.78
C ALA A 12 6.10 26.25 31.80
N GLY A 13 7.10 25.53 32.35
CA GLY A 13 7.78 24.50 31.58
C GLY A 13 6.71 23.52 31.15
N LEU A 14 6.38 23.50 29.85
CA LEU A 14 5.73 22.34 29.27
C LEU A 14 6.68 21.17 29.50
N LEU A 15 6.42 20.40 30.55
CA LEU A 15 6.81 19.01 30.61
C LEU A 15 6.13 18.38 29.40
N ARG A 16 6.85 18.31 28.26
CA ARG A 16 6.57 17.28 27.28
C ARG A 16 6.74 15.99 28.06
N ALA A 17 5.64 15.29 28.33
CA ALA A 17 5.74 13.89 28.68
C ALA A 17 6.61 13.26 27.60
N ASP A 18 7.63 12.50 27.99
CA ASP A 18 8.38 11.70 27.04
C ASP A 18 7.36 10.81 26.34
N GLU A 19 6.96 11.17 25.12
CA GLU A 19 6.09 10.35 24.28
C GLU A 19 6.85 9.05 24.07
N VAL A 20 6.38 7.97 24.69
CA VAL A 20 6.87 6.64 24.37
C VAL A 20 6.47 6.41 22.91
N PRO A 21 7.42 6.34 21.96
CA PRO A 21 7.07 6.15 20.56
C PRO A 21 6.28 4.85 20.46
N ALA A 22 5.09 4.92 19.87
CA ALA A 22 4.34 3.71 19.58
C ALA A 22 5.14 2.91 18.54
N GLU A 23 5.65 1.73 18.92
CA GLU A 23 6.24 0.81 17.95
C GLU A 23 5.13 0.16 17.13
N PHE A 24 5.28 0.17 15.82
CA PHE A 24 4.36 -0.47 14.90
C PHE A 24 5.11 -1.05 13.69
N THR A 25 4.45 -1.96 13.00
CA THR A 25 5.00 -2.70 11.86
C THR A 25 4.36 -2.26 10.56
N VAL A 26 5.19 -2.08 9.52
CA VAL A 26 4.73 -1.73 8.18
C VAL A 26 5.20 -2.77 7.17
N MET A 27 4.32 -3.12 6.23
CA MET A 27 4.60 -4.04 5.14
C MET A 27 4.19 -3.43 3.80
N ALA A 28 5.00 -3.60 2.76
CA ALA A 28 4.56 -3.42 1.37
C ALA A 28 4.42 -4.81 0.75
N TYR A 29 3.28 -5.07 0.10
CA TYR A 29 2.95 -6.39 -0.42
C TYR A 29 2.13 -6.30 -1.72
N ASN A 30 2.76 -6.64 -2.84
CA ASN A 30 2.04 -6.94 -4.07
C ASN A 30 1.42 -8.33 -3.96
N VAL A 31 0.08 -8.41 -4.04
CA VAL A 31 -0.66 -9.68 -3.84
C VAL A 31 -0.85 -10.49 -5.14
N GLU A 32 -0.12 -10.12 -6.18
CA GLU A 32 -0.04 -10.77 -7.50
C GLU A 32 -1.41 -10.95 -8.15
N ASN A 33 -2.14 -9.87 -8.40
CA ASN A 33 -3.51 -9.85 -8.92
C ASN A 33 -4.44 -10.73 -8.08
N LEU A 34 -4.98 -10.12 -7.03
CA LEU A 34 -6.07 -10.69 -6.26
C LEU A 34 -7.39 -10.25 -6.91
N PHE A 35 -8.00 -11.19 -7.63
CA PHE A 35 -9.23 -11.00 -8.40
C PHE A 35 -10.38 -11.75 -7.72
N ASP A 36 -11.60 -11.22 -7.84
CA ASP A 36 -12.82 -11.89 -7.45
C ASP A 36 -13.24 -12.98 -8.45
N VAL A 37 -14.47 -13.46 -8.36
CA VAL A 37 -14.96 -14.66 -9.04
C VAL A 37 -16.31 -14.43 -9.71
N ASP A 38 -16.54 -13.20 -10.14
CA ASP A 38 -17.72 -12.75 -10.89
C ASP A 38 -17.70 -13.18 -12.38
N ARG A 39 -16.55 -13.67 -12.85
CA ARG A 39 -16.23 -14.11 -14.23
C ARG A 39 -16.00 -12.97 -15.23
N VAL A 40 -15.76 -11.76 -14.75
CA VAL A 40 -15.53 -10.55 -15.53
C VAL A 40 -14.21 -9.94 -15.10
N ALA A 41 -13.13 -10.39 -15.73
CA ALA A 41 -11.81 -9.82 -15.56
C ALA A 41 -11.32 -9.22 -16.89
N PRO A 42 -10.58 -8.09 -16.87
CA PRO A 42 -9.91 -7.59 -18.05
C PRO A 42 -8.78 -8.52 -18.51
N TYR A 43 -8.14 -9.25 -17.59
CA TYR A 43 -7.07 -10.19 -17.91
C TYR A 43 -7.62 -11.61 -18.13
N ASP A 44 -7.37 -12.18 -19.31
CA ASP A 44 -7.84 -13.52 -19.68
C ASP A 44 -7.46 -14.61 -18.67
N ASP A 45 -6.27 -14.52 -18.06
CA ASP A 45 -5.78 -15.48 -17.06
C ASP A 45 -6.61 -15.50 -15.76
N TYR A 46 -7.41 -14.45 -15.52
CA TYR A 46 -8.24 -14.25 -14.33
C TYR A 46 -9.74 -14.46 -14.59
N ILE A 47 -10.11 -14.86 -15.82
CA ILE A 47 -11.50 -15.23 -16.15
C ILE A 47 -11.73 -16.71 -15.80
N GLU A 48 -12.80 -17.00 -15.04
CA GLU A 48 -13.24 -18.37 -14.80
C GLU A 48 -13.77 -18.99 -16.11
N ASN A 49 -13.18 -20.09 -16.53
CA ASN A 49 -13.67 -20.90 -17.65
C ASN A 49 -14.06 -22.30 -17.12
N PRO A 50 -15.36 -22.62 -17.02
CA PRO A 50 -15.83 -23.91 -16.50
C PRO A 50 -15.32 -25.15 -17.26
N THR A 51 -14.82 -24.97 -18.49
CA THR A 51 -14.27 -26.05 -19.30
C THR A 51 -12.75 -26.21 -19.16
N ASP A 52 -12.08 -25.23 -18.57
CA ASP A 52 -10.64 -25.26 -18.31
C ASP A 52 -10.38 -25.39 -16.80
N PRO A 53 -9.93 -26.56 -16.29
CA PRO A 53 -9.62 -26.74 -14.88
C PRO A 53 -8.44 -25.86 -14.41
N ASN A 54 -7.67 -25.27 -15.32
CA ASN A 54 -6.59 -24.36 -15.02
C ASN A 54 -7.00 -22.88 -15.10
N SER A 55 -8.27 -22.56 -15.33
CA SER A 55 -8.76 -21.17 -15.28
C SER A 55 -8.81 -20.62 -13.85
N TYR A 56 -9.06 -19.32 -13.69
CA TYR A 56 -9.19 -18.70 -12.37
C TYR A 56 -10.52 -19.08 -11.72
N SER A 57 -10.48 -19.86 -10.64
CA SER A 57 -11.66 -20.47 -10.02
C SER A 57 -11.83 -20.07 -8.55
N PRO A 58 -13.02 -20.27 -7.94
CA PRO A 58 -13.23 -20.06 -6.51
C PRO A 58 -12.21 -20.76 -5.62
N ALA A 59 -11.79 -21.97 -5.99
CA ALA A 59 -10.75 -22.72 -5.30
C ALA A 59 -9.37 -22.03 -5.39
N LYS A 60 -9.04 -21.37 -6.51
CA LYS A 60 -7.80 -20.59 -6.64
C LYS A 60 -7.85 -19.30 -5.84
N LEU A 61 -8.98 -18.58 -5.85
CA LEU A 61 -9.17 -17.43 -4.98
C LEU A 61 -9.03 -17.82 -3.49
N ALA A 62 -9.68 -18.91 -3.06
CA ALA A 62 -9.55 -19.40 -1.68
C ALA A 62 -8.09 -19.70 -1.32
N ARG A 63 -7.32 -20.32 -2.23
CA ARG A 63 -5.89 -20.57 -2.04
C ARG A 63 -5.08 -19.27 -1.96
N LYS A 64 -5.35 -18.31 -2.85
CA LYS A 64 -4.69 -16.99 -2.82
C LYS A 64 -4.93 -16.27 -1.50
N LEU A 65 -6.19 -16.20 -1.04
CA LEU A 65 -6.56 -15.61 0.25
C LEU A 65 -5.86 -16.31 1.43
N LYS A 66 -5.78 -17.64 1.39
CA LYS A 66 -5.07 -18.43 2.41
C LYS A 66 -3.57 -18.12 2.44
N THR A 67 -2.94 -18.06 1.27
CA THR A 67 -1.51 -17.72 1.16
C THR A 67 -1.27 -16.28 1.63
N LEU A 68 -2.08 -15.33 1.18
CA LEU A 68 -2.00 -13.93 1.55
C LEU A 68 -2.09 -13.74 3.07
N THR A 69 -3.11 -14.34 3.71
CA THR A 69 -3.30 -14.26 5.17
C THR A 69 -2.16 -14.94 5.93
N ALA A 70 -1.59 -16.04 5.42
CA ALA A 70 -0.40 -16.67 6.01
C ALA A 70 0.84 -15.77 5.92
N VAL A 71 1.05 -15.07 4.78
CA VAL A 71 2.12 -14.08 4.62
C VAL A 71 1.94 -12.93 5.60
N LEU A 72 0.72 -12.37 5.72
CA LEU A 72 0.44 -11.33 6.70
C LEU A 72 0.75 -11.82 8.13
N LYS A 73 0.37 -13.04 8.51
CA LYS A 73 0.71 -13.63 9.82
C LYS A 73 2.20 -13.86 10.06
N SER A 74 3.06 -13.80 9.04
CA SER A 74 4.50 -14.00 9.24
C SER A 74 5.18 -12.86 10.01
N VAL A 75 4.50 -11.72 10.15
CA VAL A 75 5.01 -10.55 10.89
C VAL A 75 4.25 -10.34 12.20
N ASN A 76 4.87 -9.59 13.12
CA ASN A 76 4.29 -9.19 14.41
C ASN A 76 3.72 -10.38 15.21
N GLU A 77 4.51 -11.46 15.31
CA GLU A 77 4.17 -12.66 16.09
C GLU A 77 2.81 -13.27 15.74
N GLY A 78 2.40 -13.23 14.46
CA GLY A 78 1.11 -13.78 14.02
C GLY A 78 -0.05 -12.80 14.01
N LYS A 79 0.12 -11.58 14.56
CA LYS A 79 -0.92 -10.54 14.55
C LYS A 79 -1.07 -9.87 13.17
N GLY A 80 -0.05 -10.00 12.33
CA GLY A 80 0.07 -9.27 11.08
C GLY A 80 0.51 -7.82 11.26
N PRO A 81 0.79 -7.11 10.16
CA PRO A 81 1.35 -5.77 10.21
C PRO A 81 0.36 -4.79 10.85
N ASP A 82 0.84 -3.70 11.42
CA ASP A 82 -0.05 -2.62 11.85
C ASP A 82 -0.54 -1.81 10.65
N VAL A 83 0.29 -1.72 9.60
CA VAL A 83 -0.03 -1.15 8.29
C VAL A 83 0.51 -2.05 7.17
N ALA A 84 -0.32 -2.42 6.20
CA ALA A 84 0.12 -3.05 4.95
C ALA A 84 -0.32 -2.22 3.74
N ILE A 85 0.62 -1.93 2.84
CA ILE A 85 0.38 -1.32 1.54
C ILE A 85 0.23 -2.47 0.55
N LEU A 86 -1.01 -2.70 0.11
CA LEU A 86 -1.37 -3.79 -0.80
C LEU A 86 -1.42 -3.26 -2.24
N ASN A 87 -0.80 -3.98 -3.17
CA ASN A 87 -0.92 -3.72 -4.60
C ASN A 87 -1.64 -4.88 -5.30
N GLU A 88 -2.31 -4.58 -6.42
CA GLU A 88 -2.98 -5.56 -7.28
C GLU A 88 -4.27 -6.15 -6.71
N LEU A 89 -5.08 -5.31 -6.06
CA LEU A 89 -6.48 -5.65 -5.73
C LEU A 89 -7.37 -5.32 -6.93
N GLU A 90 -8.18 -6.26 -7.44
CA GLU A 90 -9.05 -6.01 -8.59
C GLU A 90 -10.01 -4.82 -8.42
N VAL A 91 -10.20 -4.08 -9.52
CA VAL A 91 -11.38 -3.23 -9.74
C VAL A 91 -12.57 -4.08 -10.10
N ASP A 92 -13.59 -4.04 -9.25
CA ASP A 92 -14.85 -4.71 -9.53
C ASP A 92 -15.45 -4.18 -10.85
N HIS A 93 -15.51 -5.08 -11.84
CA HIS A 93 -16.00 -4.82 -13.17
C HIS A 93 -17.48 -5.16 -13.35
N THR A 94 -18.15 -5.72 -12.32
CA THR A 94 -19.60 -5.96 -12.28
C THR A 94 -20.28 -5.19 -11.15
N PRO A 95 -20.29 -3.84 -11.20
CA PRO A 95 -20.75 -2.95 -10.13
C PRO A 95 -22.27 -3.00 -9.83
N GLU A 96 -23.02 -3.98 -10.35
CA GLU A 96 -24.42 -4.22 -9.98
C GLU A 96 -24.57 -4.69 -8.52
N SER A 97 -23.47 -5.13 -7.91
CA SER A 97 -23.35 -5.55 -6.52
C SER A 97 -22.31 -4.67 -5.81
N ALA A 98 -22.61 -4.21 -4.59
CA ALA A 98 -21.65 -3.49 -3.76
C ALA A 98 -21.85 -3.84 -2.29
N VAL A 99 -20.76 -4.08 -1.58
CA VAL A 99 -20.78 -4.22 -0.12
C VAL A 99 -20.47 -2.87 0.50
N THR A 100 -21.51 -2.21 1.04
CA THR A 100 -21.39 -0.89 1.67
C THR A 100 -21.31 -0.93 3.19
N ASP A 101 -21.74 -2.04 3.80
CA ASP A 101 -21.63 -2.32 5.25
C ASP A 101 -20.80 -3.59 5.48
N TYR A 102 -19.47 -3.43 5.51
CA TYR A 102 -18.56 -4.54 5.76
C TYR A 102 -18.74 -5.18 7.15
N PRO A 103 -18.93 -4.44 8.26
CA PRO A 103 -19.27 -5.05 9.55
C PRO A 103 -20.54 -5.92 9.50
N GLY A 104 -21.60 -5.43 8.85
CA GLY A 104 -22.83 -6.21 8.63
C GLY A 104 -22.61 -7.44 7.77
N PHE A 105 -21.82 -7.34 6.71
CA PHE A 105 -21.42 -8.46 5.85
C PHE A 105 -20.67 -9.55 6.64
N LEU A 106 -19.65 -9.17 7.42
CA LEU A 106 -18.88 -10.13 8.24
C LEU A 106 -19.79 -10.83 9.25
N LYS A 107 -20.70 -10.08 9.89
CA LYS A 107 -21.69 -10.65 10.80
C LYS A 107 -22.67 -11.60 10.11
N LYS A 108 -23.16 -11.27 8.91
CA LYS A 108 -24.06 -12.14 8.12
C LYS A 108 -23.43 -13.52 7.88
N TYR A 109 -22.11 -13.56 7.68
CA TYR A 109 -21.36 -14.77 7.34
C TYR A 109 -20.51 -15.34 8.49
N GLU A 110 -20.76 -14.93 9.75
CA GLU A 110 -19.97 -15.37 10.91
C GLU A 110 -20.04 -16.89 11.19
N GLY A 111 -21.13 -17.54 10.76
CA GLY A 111 -21.35 -18.98 10.94
C GLY A 111 -20.66 -19.88 9.91
N THR A 112 -19.92 -19.33 8.96
CA THR A 112 -19.23 -20.07 7.89
C THR A 112 -17.84 -19.49 7.64
N THR A 113 -17.00 -20.18 6.85
CA THR A 113 -15.68 -19.69 6.45
C THR A 113 -15.66 -19.24 4.99
N TYR A 114 -14.73 -18.37 4.61
CA TYR A 114 -14.51 -17.96 3.23
C TYR A 114 -14.20 -19.17 2.34
N GLU A 115 -13.45 -20.16 2.82
CA GLU A 115 -13.20 -21.42 2.09
C GLU A 115 -14.50 -22.20 1.80
N LYS A 116 -15.45 -22.22 2.75
CA LYS A 116 -16.76 -22.86 2.54
C LYS A 116 -17.67 -22.04 1.64
N MET A 117 -17.58 -20.71 1.72
CA MET A 117 -18.30 -19.80 0.83
C MET A 117 -17.80 -19.94 -0.61
N LEU A 118 -16.48 -20.01 -0.82
CA LEU A 118 -15.81 -20.27 -2.11
C LEU A 118 -15.84 -21.76 -2.53
N GLY A 119 -16.89 -22.48 -2.13
CA GLY A 119 -17.11 -23.88 -2.50
C GLY A 119 -17.48 -24.07 -3.98
N GLU A 120 -17.90 -25.29 -4.34
CA GLU A 120 -18.04 -25.70 -5.75
C GLU A 120 -19.12 -24.93 -6.54
N GLU A 121 -20.21 -24.51 -5.90
CA GLU A 121 -21.27 -23.72 -6.55
C GLU A 121 -21.54 -22.41 -5.79
N LEU A 122 -21.01 -21.30 -6.33
CA LEU A 122 -21.34 -19.95 -5.89
C LEU A 122 -22.71 -19.52 -6.43
N ASN A 123 -23.57 -19.05 -5.53
CA ASN A 123 -24.78 -18.33 -5.91
C ASN A 123 -24.46 -16.91 -6.41
N ASP A 124 -25.43 -16.25 -7.03
CA ASP A 124 -25.25 -14.91 -7.61
C ASP A 124 -24.81 -13.87 -6.57
N GLU A 125 -25.27 -13.99 -5.32
CA GLU A 125 -24.88 -13.09 -4.24
C GLU A 125 -23.37 -13.17 -3.94
N LEU A 126 -22.83 -14.39 -3.83
CA LEU A 126 -21.40 -14.58 -3.57
C LEU A 126 -20.55 -14.26 -4.80
N ARG A 127 -21.05 -14.53 -6.00
CA ARG A 127 -20.33 -14.18 -7.24
C ARG A 127 -20.14 -12.69 -7.38
N GLY A 128 -21.15 -11.89 -7.03
CA GLY A 128 -21.05 -10.43 -7.09
C GLY A 128 -20.27 -9.80 -5.93
N LEU A 129 -19.64 -10.57 -5.04
CA LEU A 129 -18.86 -9.97 -3.96
C LEU A 129 -17.54 -9.42 -4.51
N PRO A 130 -17.24 -8.13 -4.29
CA PRO A 130 -15.97 -7.56 -4.73
C PRO A 130 -14.82 -8.15 -3.92
N ILE A 131 -13.61 -8.07 -4.46
CA ILE A 131 -12.44 -8.67 -3.82
C ILE A 131 -12.17 -8.17 -2.40
N GLU A 132 -12.53 -6.94 -2.07
CA GLU A 132 -12.43 -6.39 -0.72
C GLU A 132 -13.29 -7.16 0.30
N ALA A 133 -14.47 -7.62 -0.10
CA ALA A 133 -15.34 -8.41 0.77
C ALA A 133 -14.72 -9.79 1.05
N TRP A 134 -14.19 -10.43 0.01
CA TRP A 134 -13.47 -11.71 0.14
C TRP A 134 -12.22 -11.60 1.00
N LEU A 135 -11.40 -10.55 0.78
CA LEU A 135 -10.21 -10.28 1.58
C LEU A 135 -10.57 -10.07 3.05
N ARG A 136 -11.56 -9.21 3.35
CA ARG A 136 -12.01 -8.97 4.72
C ARG A 136 -12.55 -10.22 5.40
N LYS A 137 -13.31 -11.06 4.66
CA LYS A 137 -13.80 -12.33 5.22
C LYS A 137 -12.66 -13.28 5.55
N ALA A 138 -11.68 -13.40 4.66
CA ALA A 138 -10.50 -14.24 4.88
C ALA A 138 -9.67 -13.75 6.07
N LEU A 139 -9.44 -12.44 6.21
CA LEU A 139 -8.76 -11.86 7.36
C LEU A 139 -9.48 -12.21 8.67
N GLU A 140 -10.81 -12.01 8.74
CA GLU A 140 -11.62 -12.30 9.92
C GLU A 140 -11.56 -13.77 10.33
N ASP A 141 -11.71 -14.68 9.35
CA ASP A 141 -11.69 -16.14 9.58
C ASP A 141 -10.32 -16.66 10.00
N GLU A 142 -9.27 -16.06 9.45
CA GLU A 142 -7.90 -16.39 9.79
C GLU A 142 -7.47 -15.73 11.12
N GLY A 143 -8.33 -14.93 11.75
CA GLY A 143 -8.02 -14.29 13.04
C GLY A 143 -7.16 -13.02 12.93
N LEU A 144 -6.95 -12.51 11.71
CA LEU A 144 -6.39 -11.19 11.44
C LEU A 144 -7.51 -10.14 11.58
N LYS A 145 -7.91 -9.87 12.83
CA LYS A 145 -9.08 -9.03 13.14
C LYS A 145 -8.73 -7.55 13.32
N GLY A 146 -9.75 -6.71 13.16
CA GLY A 146 -9.67 -5.27 13.48
C GLY A 146 -8.97 -4.43 12.41
N TYR A 147 -8.81 -4.95 11.19
CA TYR A 147 -8.29 -4.17 10.08
C TYR A 147 -9.35 -3.33 9.39
N ASP A 148 -9.05 -2.06 9.23
CA ASP A 148 -9.61 -1.21 8.20
C ASP A 148 -8.86 -1.41 6.89
N LEU A 149 -9.57 -1.27 5.76
CA LEU A 149 -9.01 -1.33 4.42
C LEU A 149 -9.47 -0.07 3.68
N VAL A 150 -8.53 0.83 3.45
CA VAL A 150 -8.70 2.03 2.62
C VAL A 150 -8.32 1.64 1.19
N ILE A 151 -9.18 1.95 0.23
CA ILE A 151 -8.97 1.61 -1.18
C ILE A 151 -8.76 2.89 -1.98
N GLY A 152 -7.75 2.88 -2.84
CA GLY A 152 -7.49 3.98 -3.78
C GLY A 152 -8.62 4.12 -4.79
N GLU A 153 -9.00 5.37 -5.07
CA GLU A 153 -9.96 5.68 -6.12
C GLU A 153 -9.36 5.38 -7.50
N VAL A 154 -10.20 4.86 -8.39
CA VAL A 154 -9.81 4.63 -9.79
C VAL A 154 -10.51 5.68 -10.65
N PRO A 155 -9.78 6.40 -11.53
CA PRO A 155 -10.36 7.44 -12.35
C PRO A 155 -11.53 6.91 -13.19
N LYS A 156 -12.69 7.61 -13.25
CA LYS A 156 -13.86 7.15 -14.03
C LYS A 156 -13.62 7.01 -15.55
N GLN A 157 -12.51 7.55 -16.03
CA GLN A 157 -12.09 7.53 -17.44
C GLN A 157 -11.16 6.34 -17.75
N ALA A 158 -10.71 5.63 -16.72
CA ALA A 158 -10.08 4.33 -16.80
C ALA A 158 -11.01 3.34 -17.49
N LYS A 159 -10.69 2.93 -18.71
CA LYS A 159 -11.57 2.06 -19.51
C LYS A 159 -10.89 0.79 -20.01
N GLU A 160 -9.60 0.56 -19.72
CA GLU A 160 -8.83 -0.60 -20.21
C GLU A 160 -7.78 -1.08 -19.18
N HIS A 161 -7.26 -2.31 -19.39
CA HIS A 161 -6.38 -3.14 -18.54
C HIS A 161 -5.50 -2.45 -17.46
N GLU A 162 -4.91 -1.29 -17.73
CA GLU A 162 -3.95 -0.65 -16.81
C GLU A 162 -4.59 -0.20 -15.48
N ASP A 163 -5.91 -0.04 -15.48
CA ASP A 163 -6.71 0.40 -14.35
C ASP A 163 -7.53 -0.72 -13.70
N ALA A 164 -7.27 -1.97 -14.08
CA ALA A 164 -7.93 -3.17 -13.55
C ALA A 164 -7.65 -3.45 -12.07
N ILE A 165 -6.72 -2.71 -11.47
CA ILE A 165 -6.19 -2.98 -10.15
C ILE A 165 -5.97 -1.70 -9.34
N LYS A 166 -6.18 -1.82 -8.03
CA LYS A 166 -6.11 -0.78 -7.02
C LYS A 166 -4.93 -0.99 -6.10
N VAL A 167 -4.58 0.09 -5.41
CA VAL A 167 -3.76 0.08 -4.21
C VAL A 167 -4.69 0.14 -3.00
N GLY A 168 -4.41 -0.66 -1.98
CA GLY A 168 -5.12 -0.64 -0.70
C GLY A 168 -4.18 -0.42 0.47
N ILE A 169 -4.64 0.28 1.51
CA ILE A 169 -3.95 0.38 2.80
C ILE A 169 -4.77 -0.39 3.83
N LEU A 170 -4.23 -1.51 4.28
CA LEU A 170 -4.79 -2.35 5.33
C LEU A 170 -4.16 -1.93 6.67
N THR A 171 -4.95 -1.52 7.68
CA THR A 171 -4.40 -0.98 8.93
C THR A 171 -5.24 -1.33 10.16
N ARG A 172 -4.60 -1.54 11.31
CA ARG A 172 -5.27 -1.64 12.63
C ARG A 172 -5.23 -0.32 13.40
N LEU A 173 -4.53 0.67 12.85
CA LEU A 173 -4.41 2.00 13.44
C LEU A 173 -5.57 2.89 13.00
N PRO A 174 -6.03 3.83 13.85
CA PRO A 174 -7.06 4.79 13.47
C PRO A 174 -6.71 5.55 12.18
N VAL A 175 -7.62 5.49 11.21
CA VAL A 175 -7.57 6.30 9.99
C VAL A 175 -8.16 7.68 10.28
N LEU A 176 -7.37 8.73 10.12
CA LEU A 176 -7.80 10.12 10.33
C LEU A 176 -8.36 10.74 9.05
N SER A 177 -7.70 10.48 7.92
CA SER A 177 -8.12 10.92 6.58
C SER A 177 -7.49 10.04 5.51
N HIS A 178 -8.05 10.06 4.31
CA HIS A 178 -7.44 9.48 3.12
C HIS A 178 -7.78 10.29 1.87
N HIS A 179 -6.92 10.19 0.86
CA HIS A 179 -7.11 10.82 -0.44
C HIS A 179 -6.38 10.00 -1.51
N THR A 180 -6.88 10.01 -2.75
CA THR A 180 -6.15 9.44 -3.90
C THR A 180 -5.71 10.55 -4.83
N TRP A 181 -4.41 10.65 -5.06
CA TRP A 181 -3.83 11.62 -5.97
C TRP A 181 -3.74 11.04 -7.38
N ASP A 182 -4.44 11.66 -8.32
CA ASP A 182 -4.38 11.29 -9.73
C ASP A 182 -2.95 11.39 -10.27
N THR A 183 -2.53 10.38 -11.03
CA THR A 183 -1.27 10.42 -11.77
C THR A 183 -1.57 10.35 -13.27
N PRO A 184 -1.03 11.25 -14.10
CA PRO A 184 -1.25 11.20 -15.54
C PRO A 184 -0.82 9.85 -16.15
N SER A 185 -1.74 9.18 -16.83
CA SER A 185 -1.50 7.89 -17.51
C SER A 185 -0.94 6.78 -16.61
N ALA A 186 -1.25 6.83 -15.31
CA ALA A 186 -0.87 5.79 -14.37
C ALA A 186 -1.84 5.74 -13.18
N ARG A 187 -1.73 4.68 -12.38
CA ARG A 187 -2.49 4.51 -11.14
C ARG A 187 -2.22 5.66 -10.16
N GLY A 188 -3.27 6.06 -9.43
CA GLY A 188 -3.19 7.09 -8.41
C GLY A 188 -2.35 6.68 -7.19
N ILE A 189 -1.96 7.67 -6.39
CA ILE A 189 -1.22 7.49 -5.14
C ILE A 189 -2.19 7.60 -3.98
N VAL A 190 -2.26 6.57 -3.14
CA VAL A 190 -3.17 6.54 -1.98
C VAL A 190 -2.45 7.16 -0.79
N GLU A 191 -2.94 8.31 -0.33
CA GLU A 191 -2.50 8.97 0.89
C GLU A 191 -3.45 8.61 2.03
N VAL A 192 -2.89 8.17 3.17
CA VAL A 192 -3.65 7.91 4.39
C VAL A 192 -2.93 8.53 5.57
N GLN A 193 -3.64 9.35 6.34
CA GLN A 193 -3.15 9.85 7.61
C GLN A 193 -3.58 8.89 8.73
N LEU A 194 -2.61 8.36 9.46
CA LEU A 194 -2.81 7.37 10.53
C LEU A 194 -2.34 7.92 11.87
N LYS A 195 -2.90 7.38 12.95
CA LYS A 195 -2.50 7.70 14.33
C LYS A 195 -1.89 6.49 15.04
N ALA A 196 -0.67 6.61 15.56
CA ALA A 196 -0.02 5.62 16.40
C ALA A 196 0.30 6.23 17.77
N GLY A 197 -0.37 5.76 18.82
CA GLY A 197 -0.31 6.42 20.13
C GLY A 197 -0.85 7.85 20.02
N ASP A 198 -0.03 8.85 20.36
CA ASP A 198 -0.37 10.27 20.19
C ASP A 198 0.22 10.90 18.92
N ALA A 199 1.09 10.17 18.20
CA ALA A 199 1.71 10.63 16.97
C ALA A 199 0.83 10.38 15.74
N THR A 200 0.95 11.28 14.76
CA THR A 200 0.29 11.18 13.46
C THR A 200 1.35 11.10 12.38
N PHE A 201 1.17 10.18 11.42
CA PHE A 201 2.07 10.02 10.28
C PHE A 201 1.27 9.79 9.00
N THR A 202 1.91 10.00 7.86
CA THR A 202 1.30 9.82 6.54
C THR A 202 1.86 8.59 5.86
N VAL A 203 0.98 7.77 5.28
CA VAL A 203 1.34 6.66 4.41
C VAL A 203 0.99 7.02 2.98
N LEU A 204 1.95 6.93 2.07
CA LEU A 204 1.77 7.05 0.63
C LEU A 204 1.93 5.67 -0.01
N GLY A 205 0.83 5.04 -0.41
CA GLY A 205 0.80 3.78 -1.13
C GLY A 205 0.82 3.99 -2.64
N ASN A 206 1.65 3.25 -3.36
CA ASN A 206 1.76 3.36 -4.82
C ASN A 206 1.91 2.01 -5.52
N HIS A 207 1.53 1.96 -6.81
CA HIS A 207 1.84 0.87 -7.73
C HIS A 207 2.17 1.44 -9.12
N TRP A 208 3.46 1.59 -9.42
CA TRP A 208 3.94 2.27 -10.64
C TRP A 208 3.91 1.37 -11.89
N LYS A 209 4.19 1.97 -13.05
CA LYS A 209 4.25 1.29 -14.35
C LYS A 209 5.34 0.22 -14.38
N SER A 210 4.96 -1.01 -14.75
CA SER A 210 5.85 -2.17 -14.87
C SER A 210 6.91 -2.04 -15.97
N GLY A 211 7.87 -2.97 -15.98
CA GLY A 211 8.99 -2.98 -16.93
C GLY A 211 10.16 -2.12 -16.46
N ALA A 212 10.76 -2.48 -15.32
CA ALA A 212 11.87 -1.76 -14.71
C ALA A 212 13.05 -1.55 -15.67
N GLY A 213 13.37 -2.52 -16.53
CA GLY A 213 14.45 -2.42 -17.52
C GLY A 213 14.13 -1.64 -18.80
N ASN A 214 12.91 -1.12 -18.96
CA ASN A 214 12.46 -0.48 -20.20
C ASN A 214 12.48 1.06 -20.09
N PRO A 215 13.32 1.78 -20.87
CA PRO A 215 13.37 3.25 -20.84
C PRO A 215 12.06 3.95 -21.19
N ALA A 216 11.23 3.36 -22.05
CA ALA A 216 9.94 3.94 -22.38
C ALA A 216 8.99 3.90 -21.18
N MET A 217 9.02 2.81 -20.40
CA MET A 217 8.24 2.69 -19.16
C MET A 217 8.82 3.55 -18.04
N GLU A 218 10.15 3.77 -18.03
CA GLU A 218 10.79 4.71 -17.10
C GLU A 218 10.22 6.12 -17.24
N ASN A 219 9.90 6.56 -18.47
CA ASN A 219 9.27 7.88 -18.68
C ASN A 219 7.90 7.99 -17.98
N THR A 220 7.11 6.91 -17.94
CA THR A 220 5.87 6.88 -17.16
C THR A 220 6.16 6.93 -15.65
N ARG A 221 7.15 6.15 -15.19
CA ARG A 221 7.57 6.17 -13.77
C ARG A 221 8.12 7.52 -13.33
N LEU A 222 8.78 8.29 -14.20
CA LEU A 222 9.17 9.67 -13.90
C LEU A 222 7.94 10.55 -13.59
N GLY A 223 6.82 10.30 -14.28
CA GLY A 223 5.52 10.94 -13.99
C GLY A 223 4.95 10.50 -12.64
N ASN A 224 4.95 9.19 -12.35
CA ASN A 224 4.57 8.67 -11.03
C ASN A 224 5.38 9.30 -9.89
N ALA A 225 6.71 9.30 -10.03
CA ALA A 225 7.61 9.89 -9.05
C ALA A 225 7.38 11.39 -8.87
N LYS A 226 7.04 12.11 -9.95
CA LYS A 226 6.73 13.54 -9.86
C LYS A 226 5.48 13.78 -9.01
N THR A 227 4.40 13.02 -9.19
CA THR A 227 3.19 13.15 -8.34
C THR A 227 3.53 12.94 -6.87
N VAL A 228 4.31 11.89 -6.57
CA VAL A 228 4.73 11.60 -5.19
C VAL A 228 5.63 12.71 -4.63
N ARG A 229 6.62 13.18 -5.40
CA ARG A 229 7.55 14.25 -4.97
C ARG A 229 6.82 15.56 -4.73
N ASP A 230 5.95 15.98 -5.65
CA ASP A 230 5.15 17.20 -5.52
C ASP A 230 4.29 17.14 -4.24
N ARG A 231 3.71 15.97 -3.94
CA ARG A 231 2.90 15.81 -2.73
C ARG A 231 3.75 15.79 -1.46
N LEU A 232 4.89 15.10 -1.49
CA LEU A 232 5.83 15.10 -0.37
C LEU A 232 6.36 16.51 -0.08
N ASP A 233 6.66 17.30 -1.11
CA ASP A 233 7.06 18.71 -0.97
C ASP A 233 5.99 19.53 -0.26
N GLN A 234 4.72 19.34 -0.59
CA GLN A 234 3.61 20.02 0.09
C GLN A 234 3.52 19.62 1.58
N ILE A 235 3.63 18.32 1.86
CA ILE A 235 3.59 17.81 3.24
C ILE A 235 4.74 18.42 4.07
N LEU A 236 5.96 18.41 3.52
CA LEU A 236 7.15 18.94 4.21
C LEU A 236 7.16 20.47 4.26
N GLN A 237 6.52 21.16 3.32
CA GLN A 237 6.31 22.61 3.39
C GLN A 237 5.34 22.99 4.52
N GLU A 238 4.28 22.19 4.73
CA GLU A 238 3.33 22.38 5.83
C GLU A 238 3.93 22.01 7.19
N ASN A 239 4.68 20.91 7.23
CA ASN A 239 5.40 20.44 8.42
C ASN A 239 6.76 19.83 8.02
N PRO A 240 7.88 20.56 8.23
CA PRO A 240 9.23 20.07 7.91
C PRO A 240 9.69 18.84 8.73
N HIS A 241 8.92 18.44 9.73
CA HIS A 241 9.15 17.26 10.57
C HIS A 241 8.01 16.24 10.43
N ALA A 242 7.28 16.24 9.32
CA ALA A 242 6.24 15.25 9.08
C ALA A 242 6.87 13.87 8.90
N ASP A 243 6.35 12.87 9.62
CA ASP A 243 6.69 11.48 9.42
C ASP A 243 5.92 10.93 8.23
N VAL A 244 6.63 10.57 7.16
CA VAL A 244 6.03 9.99 5.94
C VAL A 244 6.64 8.64 5.65
N ILE A 245 5.78 7.65 5.42
CA ILE A 245 6.15 6.33 4.90
C ILE A 245 5.61 6.21 3.49
N LEU A 246 6.50 6.06 2.52
CA LEU A 246 6.16 5.84 1.12
C LEU A 246 6.47 4.38 0.76
N GLY A 247 5.51 3.65 0.21
CA GLY A 247 5.72 2.23 -0.08
C GLY A 247 4.78 1.62 -1.09
N GLY A 248 5.05 0.36 -1.41
CA GLY A 248 4.35 -0.42 -2.42
C GLY A 248 5.30 -0.90 -3.52
N ASP A 249 4.73 -1.28 -4.64
CA ASP A 249 5.44 -1.72 -5.83
C ASP A 249 5.78 -0.53 -6.74
N PHE A 250 7.03 -0.10 -6.70
CA PHE A 250 7.53 0.99 -7.51
C PHE A 250 7.92 0.54 -8.92
N ASN A 251 7.90 -0.77 -9.21
CA ASN A 251 8.34 -1.31 -10.49
C ASN A 251 9.69 -0.74 -10.98
N THR A 252 10.56 -0.44 -10.03
CA THR A 252 11.90 0.13 -10.20
C THR A 252 12.81 -0.43 -9.11
N GLN A 253 14.11 -0.42 -9.32
CA GLN A 253 15.07 -0.98 -8.37
C GLN A 253 15.57 0.12 -7.42
N TYR A 254 15.94 -0.21 -6.18
CA TYR A 254 16.50 0.79 -5.26
C TYR A 254 17.74 1.51 -5.83
N ASN A 255 18.49 0.82 -6.70
CA ASN A 255 19.68 1.30 -7.43
C ASN A 255 19.47 1.36 -8.95
N GLN A 256 18.27 1.77 -9.38
CA GLN A 256 17.84 1.74 -10.77
C GLN A 256 18.88 2.25 -11.77
N GLY A 257 19.51 3.40 -11.51
CA GLY A 257 20.52 3.99 -12.41
C GLY A 257 21.81 3.18 -12.48
N GLN A 258 22.20 2.51 -11.39
CA GLN A 258 23.35 1.61 -11.39
C GLN A 258 23.04 0.29 -12.08
N ARG A 259 21.83 -0.26 -11.90
CA ARG A 259 21.42 -1.51 -12.56
C ARG A 259 21.20 -1.32 -14.08
N TYR A 260 20.67 -0.17 -14.47
CA TYR A 260 20.41 0.18 -15.88
C TYR A 260 21.12 1.49 -16.27
N PRO A 261 22.46 1.48 -16.48
CA PRO A 261 23.25 2.69 -16.74
C PRO A 261 22.86 3.49 -18.00
N PHE A 262 22.06 2.90 -18.90
CA PHE A 262 21.50 3.57 -20.06
C PHE A 262 20.32 4.49 -19.72
N MET A 263 19.75 4.40 -18.50
CA MET A 263 18.77 5.33 -17.97
C MET A 263 19.49 6.50 -17.30
N THR A 264 19.61 7.63 -18.01
CA THR A 264 20.36 8.81 -17.54
C THR A 264 19.63 9.62 -16.46
N LYS A 265 18.34 9.34 -16.26
CA LYS A 265 17.50 9.90 -15.21
C LYS A 265 16.49 8.83 -14.78
N THR A 266 16.31 8.68 -13.47
CA THR A 266 15.47 7.64 -12.87
C THR A 266 14.44 8.21 -11.92
N ALA A 267 13.30 7.55 -11.83
CA ALA A 267 12.19 7.93 -10.99
C ALA A 267 12.55 7.88 -9.49
N ILE A 268 13.19 6.78 -9.07
CA ILE A 268 13.50 6.52 -7.66
C ILE A 268 14.66 7.39 -7.14
N GLN A 269 15.77 7.49 -7.86
CA GLN A 269 16.95 8.21 -7.36
C GLN A 269 16.91 9.70 -7.72
N ASP A 270 16.58 10.06 -8.98
CA ASP A 270 16.73 11.44 -9.45
C ASP A 270 15.48 12.31 -9.26
N VAL A 271 14.28 11.72 -9.25
CA VAL A 271 13.03 12.47 -9.03
C VAL A 271 12.60 12.44 -7.58
N LEU A 272 12.53 11.26 -6.95
CA LEU A 272 12.20 11.19 -5.51
C LEU A 272 13.35 11.64 -4.61
N GLY A 273 14.60 11.51 -5.06
CA GLY A 273 15.77 11.76 -4.22
C GLY A 273 16.04 10.63 -3.22
N SER A 274 15.55 9.41 -3.48
CA SER A 274 15.75 8.25 -2.60
C SER A 274 17.24 7.90 -2.46
N GLN A 275 17.72 7.71 -1.23
CA GLN A 275 19.10 7.27 -0.97
C GLN A 275 19.27 6.47 0.33
N GLY A 276 20.51 6.03 0.59
CA GLY A 276 20.89 5.22 1.75
C GLY A 276 21.81 5.89 2.76
N ASP A 277 22.14 7.17 2.60
CA ASP A 277 22.96 7.91 3.57
C ASP A 277 22.07 8.77 4.48
N ALA A 278 21.78 8.26 5.68
CA ALA A 278 20.98 8.96 6.68
C ALA A 278 21.58 10.31 7.10
N LYS A 279 22.91 10.50 6.96
CA LYS A 279 23.56 11.78 7.31
C LYS A 279 23.37 12.85 6.24
N ALA A 280 23.05 12.44 5.01
CA ALA A 280 22.78 13.33 3.91
C ALA A 280 21.32 13.82 3.90
N LEU A 281 20.45 13.26 4.76
CA LEU A 281 19.05 13.66 4.88
C LEU A 281 18.88 14.98 5.63
N GLY A 282 17.83 15.72 5.26
CA GLY A 282 17.32 16.84 6.03
C GLY A 282 18.04 18.17 5.78
N GLY A 283 17.24 19.18 5.44
CA GLY A 283 17.65 20.56 5.20
C GLY A 283 17.35 21.01 3.77
N GLU A 284 17.34 22.32 3.55
CA GLU A 284 16.97 22.90 2.25
C GLU A 284 17.88 22.40 1.11
N GLY A 285 17.28 21.85 0.06
CA GLY A 285 17.98 21.33 -1.11
C GLY A 285 18.70 20.00 -0.90
N LYS A 286 18.45 19.30 0.21
CA LYS A 286 18.96 17.95 0.48
C LYS A 286 17.89 16.90 0.24
N PRO A 287 18.27 15.61 0.08
CA PRO A 287 17.31 14.52 0.05
C PRO A 287 16.53 14.40 1.35
N ASP A 288 15.27 13.96 1.24
CA ASP A 288 14.37 13.73 2.37
C ASP A 288 13.83 12.29 2.40
N LEU A 289 14.37 11.38 1.59
CA LEU A 289 13.87 10.00 1.54
C LEU A 289 15.01 9.02 1.74
N TYR A 290 14.98 8.35 2.89
CA TYR A 290 15.75 7.16 3.16
C TYR A 290 15.06 5.94 2.56
N ASN A 291 15.82 5.06 1.92
CA ASN A 291 15.28 3.81 1.38
C ASN A 291 15.77 2.62 2.22
N LEU A 292 14.81 1.88 2.79
CA LEU A 292 15.10 0.81 3.74
C LEU A 292 15.83 -0.39 3.11
N TRP A 293 15.90 -0.47 1.77
CA TRP A 293 16.79 -1.45 1.14
C TRP A 293 18.25 -1.22 1.50
N PHE A 294 18.66 -0.01 1.86
CA PHE A 294 20.04 0.26 2.26
C PHE A 294 20.42 -0.29 3.64
N ASP A 295 19.44 -0.63 4.49
CA ASP A 295 19.66 -1.31 5.78
C ASP A 295 19.91 -2.83 5.62
N VAL A 296 19.60 -3.38 4.45
CA VAL A 296 19.75 -4.80 4.14
C VAL A 296 21.05 -5.01 3.34
N GLU A 297 21.82 -6.03 3.65
CA GLU A 297 23.03 -6.35 2.88
C GLU A 297 22.69 -6.65 1.40
N PRO A 298 23.48 -6.20 0.41
CA PRO A 298 23.14 -6.31 -1.01
C PRO A 298 22.70 -7.70 -1.48
N GLY A 299 23.33 -8.78 -0.97
CA GLY A 299 22.99 -10.17 -1.32
C GLY A 299 21.68 -10.68 -0.71
N GLN A 300 21.03 -9.91 0.16
CA GLN A 300 19.77 -10.23 0.82
C GLN A 300 18.61 -9.32 0.38
N ARG A 301 18.84 -8.46 -0.62
CA ARG A 301 17.81 -7.56 -1.15
C ARG A 301 16.99 -8.26 -2.21
N TYR A 302 15.78 -8.69 -1.84
CA TYR A 302 14.85 -9.32 -2.76
C TYR A 302 13.39 -9.06 -2.36
N SER A 303 12.57 -8.65 -3.31
CA SER A 303 11.10 -8.54 -3.16
C SER A 303 10.31 -9.25 -4.25
N ASP A 304 10.94 -9.48 -5.39
CA ASP A 304 10.31 -9.97 -6.61
C ASP A 304 11.30 -10.79 -7.42
N GLU A 305 10.77 -11.68 -8.25
CA GLU A 305 11.54 -12.49 -9.19
C GLU A 305 10.94 -12.32 -10.59
N PHE A 306 11.80 -12.06 -11.57
CA PHE A 306 11.41 -11.93 -12.97
C PHE A 306 12.48 -12.53 -13.87
N ASP A 307 12.10 -13.53 -14.68
CA ASP A 307 12.97 -14.21 -15.64
C ASP A 307 14.25 -14.82 -15.00
N GLY A 308 14.11 -15.40 -13.81
CA GLY A 308 15.17 -16.02 -13.02
C GLY A 308 15.98 -15.05 -12.16
N GLU A 309 15.68 -13.75 -12.20
CA GLU A 309 16.45 -12.70 -11.55
C GLU A 309 15.69 -12.06 -10.40
N TRP A 310 16.35 -11.95 -9.24
CA TRP A 310 15.80 -11.26 -8.08
C TRP A 310 15.93 -9.74 -8.20
N GLY A 311 14.87 -9.04 -7.79
CA GLY A 311 14.74 -7.60 -7.83
C GLY A 311 14.31 -6.97 -6.50
N THR A 312 14.15 -5.65 -6.52
CA THR A 312 13.76 -4.79 -5.40
C THR A 312 12.63 -3.84 -5.79
N LEU A 313 11.67 -4.33 -6.59
CA LEU A 313 10.56 -3.53 -7.10
C LEU A 313 9.64 -3.04 -5.98
N ILE A 314 9.44 -3.85 -4.95
CA ILE A 314 8.64 -3.51 -3.77
C ILE A 314 9.55 -2.90 -2.72
N GLN A 315 9.23 -1.68 -2.29
CA GLN A 315 10.13 -0.89 -1.43
C GLN A 315 9.35 -0.16 -0.33
N LEU A 316 10.09 0.21 0.72
CA LEU A 316 9.65 1.13 1.76
C LEU A 316 10.69 2.24 1.90
N LEU A 317 10.21 3.48 1.84
CA LEU A 317 10.98 4.70 2.00
C LEU A 317 10.40 5.51 3.15
N VAL A 318 11.25 6.22 3.88
CA VAL A 318 10.87 7.03 5.04
C VAL A 318 11.58 8.39 5.00
N THR A 319 10.94 9.42 5.55
CA THR A 319 11.54 10.75 5.75
C THR A 319 12.45 10.83 6.96
#